data_AF-A0A2R6S4E7-F1
#
_entry.id   AF-A0A2R6S4E7-F1
#
_cell.length_a   1.000
_cell.length_b   1.000
_cell.length_c   1.000
_cell.angle_alpha   90.00
_cell.angle_beta   90.00
_cell.angle_gamma   90.00
#
_symmetry.space_group_name_H-M   'P 1'
#
loop_
_entity.id
_entity.type
_entity.pdbx_description
1 polymer ?
#
loop_
_entity_poly.entity_id
_entity_poly.type
_entity_poly.pdbx_seq_one_letter_code
_entity_poly.pdbx_strand_id
1 'polypeptide(L)'
;METEPTSVIAFLAIPQEVTEHILKFCHLSDVVHVAETCHDLHELICNSPDQYLWRELFLSYPFDDPRKSTARRCAVVTDWMGELRARMQAKQVVLAGASNKHVSLQNALGVLVSAVEFAASCVEGKPNVESANLPWVRDILLRSPVLDDTTLTEPAERQLRARLRCYLGLSHEDGGTLASSTRLQLIRTASRAYVYDLRKYSRETHWGPYTACDEQLILNWEHLEHIMNVVLMNMRDLPLEQYGTVWSSWGLEATRACSAPSTPNRKAHDWAGVEGKWRRMVCFMDYRDLFAFNTTLQFSEWNNGPRNPAFFNDGFAEAIRLIEVDLEVLDLDSSPSKFDDPEHPPIVFKGTSHGMHGSIARIEGSVRMFANGVIRWNFVSLIRAGIDLIIPSI
;
A
#
# COMPACT_ATOMS: atom_id res chain seq x y z
N MET A 1 -12.51 -58.26 -45.18
CA MET A 1 -11.71 -57.08 -44.88
C MET A 1 -12.41 -56.38 -43.73
N GLU A 2 -12.20 -56.91 -42.52
CA GLU A 2 -12.67 -56.25 -41.30
C GLU A 2 -11.65 -55.16 -40.98
N THR A 3 -12.12 -53.92 -40.96
CA THR A 3 -11.34 -52.76 -40.53
C THR A 3 -11.10 -52.89 -39.03
N GLU A 4 -9.83 -53.05 -38.62
CA GLU A 4 -9.43 -52.95 -37.22
C GLU A 4 -9.96 -51.63 -36.63
N PRO A 5 -10.56 -51.63 -35.43
CA PRO A 5 -10.91 -50.40 -34.77
C PRO A 5 -9.60 -49.68 -34.45
N THR A 6 -9.34 -48.56 -35.11
CA THR A 6 -8.31 -47.59 -34.71
C THR A 6 -8.44 -47.38 -33.21
N SER A 7 -7.49 -47.91 -32.44
CA SER A 7 -7.46 -47.74 -31.00
C SER A 7 -7.29 -46.25 -30.75
N VAL A 8 -8.39 -45.57 -30.42
CA VAL A 8 -8.34 -44.18 -29.99
C VAL A 8 -7.62 -44.22 -28.65
N ILE A 9 -6.35 -43.81 -28.65
CA ILE A 9 -5.60 -43.64 -27.41
C ILE A 9 -6.37 -42.60 -26.60
N ALA A 10 -7.03 -43.07 -25.54
CA ALA A 10 -7.77 -42.19 -24.64
C ALA A 10 -6.79 -41.19 -24.02
N PHE A 11 -7.20 -39.94 -23.86
CA PHE A 11 -6.40 -38.91 -23.19
C PHE A 11 -6.01 -39.31 -21.75
N LEU A 12 -6.71 -40.26 -21.14
CA LEU A 12 -6.38 -40.83 -19.82
C LEU A 12 -5.28 -41.90 -19.88
N ALA A 13 -4.88 -42.37 -21.07
CA ALA A 13 -3.86 -43.39 -21.25
C ALA A 13 -2.44 -42.82 -21.34
N ILE A 14 -2.29 -41.49 -21.45
CA ILE A 14 -0.98 -40.83 -21.39
C ILE A 14 -0.52 -40.64 -19.93
N PRO A 15 0.80 -40.69 -19.66
CA PRO A 15 1.32 -40.43 -18.33
C PRO A 15 0.92 -39.07 -17.78
N GLN A 16 0.71 -38.99 -16.46
CA GLN A 16 0.28 -37.78 -15.76
C GLN A 16 1.16 -36.56 -16.10
N GLU A 17 2.47 -36.75 -16.14
CA GLU A 17 3.44 -35.68 -16.39
C GLU A 17 3.28 -35.11 -17.81
N VAL A 18 2.91 -35.96 -18.78
CA VAL A 18 2.64 -35.54 -20.16
C VAL A 18 1.32 -34.79 -20.23
N THR A 19 0.29 -35.25 -19.50
CA THR A 19 -1.00 -34.57 -19.38
C THR A 19 -0.82 -33.16 -18.80
N GLU A 20 -0.14 -33.03 -17.67
CA GLU A 20 0.17 -31.73 -17.06
C GLU A 20 1.00 -30.84 -17.99
N HIS A 21 1.98 -31.42 -18.69
CA HIS A 21 2.79 -30.70 -19.68
C HIS A 21 1.98 -30.21 -20.88
N ILE A 22 0.90 -30.88 -21.27
CA ILE A 22 -0.02 -30.40 -22.31
C ILE A 22 -0.86 -29.25 -21.74
N LEU A 23 -1.44 -29.46 -20.56
CA LEU A 23 -2.36 -28.50 -19.93
C LEU A 23 -1.71 -27.15 -19.60
N LYS A 24 -0.40 -27.11 -19.32
CA LYS A 24 0.31 -25.84 -19.08
C LYS A 24 0.28 -24.87 -20.28
N PHE A 25 0.02 -25.37 -21.50
CA PHE A 25 -0.08 -24.54 -22.71
C PHE A 25 -1.52 -24.10 -23.01
N CYS A 26 -2.50 -24.57 -22.24
CA CYS A 26 -3.90 -24.21 -22.40
C CYS A 26 -4.22 -22.91 -21.65
N HIS A 27 -5.30 -22.23 -22.06
CA HIS A 27 -5.81 -21.10 -21.30
C HIS A 27 -6.42 -21.59 -19.97
N LEU A 28 -6.38 -20.77 -18.92
CA LEU A 28 -6.93 -21.15 -17.60
C LEU A 28 -8.37 -21.62 -17.65
N SER A 29 -9.19 -20.96 -18.48
CA SER A 29 -10.57 -21.38 -18.70
C SER A 29 -10.62 -22.82 -19.23
N ASP A 30 -9.79 -23.18 -20.20
CA ASP A 30 -9.80 -24.52 -20.79
C ASP A 30 -9.36 -25.57 -19.76
N VAL A 31 -8.33 -25.28 -18.96
CA VAL A 31 -7.87 -26.18 -17.88
C VAL A 31 -8.99 -26.45 -16.88
N VAL A 32 -9.76 -25.42 -16.50
CA VAL A 32 -10.92 -25.57 -15.61
C VAL A 32 -12.01 -26.41 -16.27
N HIS A 33 -12.35 -26.18 -17.55
CA HIS A 33 -13.34 -27.00 -18.24
C HIS A 33 -12.90 -28.45 -18.40
N VAL A 34 -11.60 -28.72 -18.64
CA VAL A 34 -11.05 -30.07 -18.68
C VAL A 34 -11.26 -30.78 -17.35
N ALA A 35 -11.05 -30.09 -16.22
CA ALA A 35 -11.30 -30.62 -14.88
C ALA A 35 -12.78 -30.93 -14.60
N GLU A 36 -13.72 -30.43 -15.40
CA GLU A 36 -15.14 -30.73 -15.31
C GLU A 36 -15.57 -31.93 -16.17
N THR A 37 -14.69 -32.43 -17.06
CA THR A 37 -15.06 -33.49 -18.01
C THR A 37 -15.13 -34.89 -17.39
N CYS A 38 -14.24 -35.23 -16.45
CA CYS A 38 -14.25 -36.51 -15.76
C CYS A 38 -13.61 -36.44 -14.37
N HIS A 39 -13.90 -37.44 -13.53
CA HIS A 39 -13.39 -37.53 -12.16
C HIS A 39 -11.86 -37.63 -12.12
N ASP A 40 -11.25 -38.44 -12.99
CA ASP A 40 -9.79 -38.66 -13.00
C ASP A 40 -9.03 -37.37 -13.33
N LEU A 41 -9.51 -36.58 -14.30
CA LEU A 41 -8.93 -35.28 -14.63
C LEU A 41 -9.23 -34.24 -13.57
N HIS A 42 -10.38 -34.31 -12.91
CA HIS A 42 -10.68 -33.46 -11.76
C HIS A 42 -9.71 -33.71 -10.61
N GLU A 43 -9.46 -34.98 -10.28
CA GLU A 43 -8.54 -35.37 -9.22
C GLU A 43 -7.12 -34.95 -9.54
N LEU A 44 -6.67 -35.18 -10.78
CA LEU A 44 -5.38 -34.73 -11.27
C LEU A 44 -5.20 -33.20 -11.20
N ILE A 45 -6.18 -32.44 -11.68
CA ILE A 45 -6.05 -30.98 -11.82
C ILE A 45 -6.31 -30.30 -10.47
N CYS A 46 -7.42 -30.60 -9.80
CA CYS A 46 -7.86 -29.85 -8.61
C CYS A 46 -7.29 -30.39 -7.29
N ASN A 47 -7.01 -31.70 -7.21
CA ASN A 47 -6.66 -32.37 -5.94
C ASN A 47 -5.22 -32.91 -5.92
N SER A 48 -4.38 -32.56 -6.91
CA SER A 48 -2.96 -32.94 -6.86
C SER A 48 -2.26 -32.36 -5.62
N PRO A 49 -1.56 -33.17 -4.82
CA PRO A 49 -0.92 -32.71 -3.58
C PRO A 49 0.23 -31.73 -3.81
N ASP A 50 0.88 -31.76 -4.98
CA ASP A 50 2.04 -30.91 -5.28
C ASP A 50 1.67 -29.58 -5.96
N GLN A 51 0.42 -29.47 -6.44
CA GLN A 51 -0.07 -28.37 -7.27
C GLN A 51 0.88 -27.95 -8.41
N TYR A 52 1.65 -28.89 -8.98
CA TYR A 52 2.68 -28.60 -9.97
C TYR A 52 2.10 -27.82 -11.17
N LEU A 53 1.02 -28.32 -11.76
CA LEU A 53 0.34 -27.69 -12.88
C LEU A 53 -0.07 -26.24 -12.57
N TRP A 54 -0.71 -26.00 -11.43
CA TRP A 54 -1.15 -24.67 -11.02
C TRP A 54 0.01 -23.72 -10.74
N ARG A 55 1.12 -24.22 -10.20
CA ARG A 55 2.34 -23.44 -10.04
C ARG A 55 2.89 -23.00 -11.39
N GLU A 56 3.04 -23.91 -12.35
CA GLU A 56 3.55 -23.57 -13.69
C GLU A 56 2.61 -22.60 -14.42
N LEU A 57 1.29 -22.81 -14.32
CA LEU A 57 0.30 -21.89 -14.84
C LEU A 57 0.41 -20.50 -14.19
N PHE A 58 0.49 -20.43 -12.86
CA PHE A 58 0.66 -19.15 -12.16
C PHE A 58 1.92 -18.41 -12.60
N LEU A 59 3.05 -19.11 -12.72
CA LEU A 59 4.34 -18.54 -13.13
C LEU A 59 4.41 -18.18 -14.62
N SER A 60 3.53 -18.76 -15.45
CA SER A 60 3.37 -18.37 -16.86
C SER A 60 2.63 -17.04 -17.03
N TYR A 61 1.80 -16.65 -16.05
CA TYR A 61 1.22 -15.32 -15.98
C TYR A 61 2.26 -14.32 -15.48
N PRO A 62 2.16 -13.02 -15.85
CA PRO A 62 3.06 -11.98 -15.37
C PRO A 62 2.76 -11.64 -13.90
N PHE A 63 3.00 -12.60 -13.00
CA PHE A 63 2.90 -12.45 -11.55
C PHE A 63 4.27 -12.73 -10.92
N ASP A 64 4.52 -12.07 -9.80
CA ASP A 64 5.70 -12.37 -9.01
C ASP A 64 5.58 -13.75 -8.38
N ASP A 65 6.69 -14.48 -8.33
CA ASP A 65 6.79 -15.72 -7.57
C ASP A 65 6.58 -15.41 -6.07
N PRO A 66 5.48 -15.87 -5.43
CA PRO A 66 5.18 -15.55 -4.04
C PRO A 66 6.23 -16.07 -3.06
N ARG A 67 7.15 -16.95 -3.48
CA ARG A 67 8.27 -17.45 -2.66
C ARG A 67 9.42 -16.45 -2.57
N LYS A 68 9.45 -15.44 -3.44
CA LYS A 68 10.49 -14.40 -3.46
C LYS A 68 10.12 -13.15 -2.64
N SER A 69 8.90 -13.09 -2.11
CA SER A 69 8.47 -11.97 -1.27
C SER A 69 9.02 -12.11 0.14
N THR A 70 9.63 -11.04 0.67
CA THR A 70 10.07 -10.97 2.07
C THR A 70 8.93 -10.73 3.05
N ALA A 71 7.75 -10.31 2.57
CA ALA A 71 6.55 -10.12 3.40
C ALA A 71 5.92 -11.45 3.84
N ARG A 72 6.36 -12.57 3.26
CA ARG A 72 5.83 -13.88 3.54
C ARG A 72 6.41 -14.44 4.84
N ARG A 73 5.56 -14.48 5.88
CA ARG A 73 5.85 -15.10 7.17
C ARG A 73 6.00 -16.61 7.02
N CYS A 74 7.18 -17.14 7.32
CA CYS A 74 7.50 -18.58 7.35
C CYS A 74 7.16 -19.39 6.06
N ALA A 75 7.65 -20.63 5.98
CA ALA A 75 7.48 -21.50 4.81
C ALA A 75 6.05 -22.08 4.67
N VAL A 76 5.01 -21.25 4.66
CA VAL A 76 3.63 -21.69 4.39
C VAL A 76 3.56 -22.23 2.96
N VAL A 77 3.03 -23.43 2.77
CA VAL A 77 2.83 -24.02 1.43
C VAL A 77 1.90 -23.09 0.63
N THR A 78 2.32 -22.69 -0.57
CA THR A 78 1.51 -21.82 -1.43
C THR A 78 0.39 -22.62 -2.06
N ASP A 79 -0.86 -22.21 -1.82
CA ASP A 79 -2.01 -22.66 -2.58
C ASP A 79 -2.05 -21.93 -3.93
N TRP A 80 -1.33 -22.49 -4.92
CA TRP A 80 -1.19 -21.91 -6.25
C TRP A 80 -2.53 -21.79 -6.98
N MET A 81 -3.38 -22.82 -6.87
CA MET A 81 -4.71 -22.82 -7.46
C MET A 81 -5.58 -21.72 -6.84
N GLY A 82 -5.63 -21.66 -5.50
CA GLY A 82 -6.40 -20.67 -4.77
C GLY A 82 -5.97 -19.24 -5.10
N GLU A 83 -4.66 -18.97 -5.09
CA GLU A 83 -4.10 -17.65 -5.39
C GLU A 83 -4.39 -17.22 -6.84
N LEU A 84 -4.20 -18.12 -7.82
CA LEU A 84 -4.48 -17.82 -9.22
C LEU A 84 -5.97 -17.52 -9.44
N ARG A 85 -6.84 -18.37 -8.88
CA ARG A 85 -8.29 -18.20 -8.97
C ARG A 85 -8.74 -16.90 -8.33
N ALA A 86 -8.22 -16.59 -7.14
CA ALA A 86 -8.53 -15.36 -6.41
C ALA A 86 -8.16 -14.12 -7.23
N ARG A 87 -6.96 -14.08 -7.85
CA ARG A 87 -6.53 -12.97 -8.72
C ARG A 87 -7.41 -12.80 -9.95
N MET A 88 -7.74 -13.90 -10.63
CA MET A 88 -8.57 -13.85 -11.83
C MET A 88 -10.01 -13.41 -11.52
N GLN A 89 -10.59 -13.90 -10.43
CA GLN A 89 -11.90 -13.47 -9.95
C GLN A 89 -11.88 -12.00 -9.51
N ALA A 90 -10.86 -11.58 -8.77
CA ALA A 90 -10.71 -10.19 -8.33
C ALA A 90 -10.65 -9.23 -9.51
N LYS A 91 -9.88 -9.56 -10.55
CA LYS A 91 -9.83 -8.80 -11.81
C LYS A 91 -11.22 -8.65 -12.43
N GLN A 92 -11.98 -9.74 -12.54
CA GLN A 92 -13.32 -9.70 -13.13
C GLN A 92 -14.28 -8.83 -12.32
N VAL A 93 -14.31 -9.02 -10.99
CA VAL A 93 -15.19 -8.26 -10.09
C VAL A 93 -14.87 -6.77 -10.12
N VAL A 94 -13.60 -6.39 -10.00
CA VAL A 94 -13.21 -4.98 -9.96
C VAL A 94 -13.47 -4.28 -11.31
N LEU A 95 -13.25 -4.97 -12.44
CA LEU A 95 -13.54 -4.41 -13.77
C LEU A 95 -15.04 -4.33 -14.06
N ALA A 96 -15.86 -5.22 -13.52
CA ALA A 96 -17.32 -5.17 -13.64
C ALA A 96 -17.97 -4.03 -12.83
N GLY A 97 -17.24 -3.44 -11.87
CA GLY A 97 -17.68 -2.25 -11.12
C GLY A 97 -18.77 -2.51 -10.07
N ALA A 98 -19.50 -1.45 -9.72
CA ALA A 98 -20.47 -1.38 -8.61
C ALA A 98 -21.70 -2.31 -8.72
N SER A 99 -21.86 -3.04 -9.83
CA SER A 99 -22.96 -4.01 -10.00
C SER A 99 -22.76 -5.31 -9.22
N ASN A 100 -21.62 -5.47 -8.53
CA ASN A 100 -21.28 -6.68 -7.79
C ASN A 100 -21.78 -6.64 -6.32
N LYS A 101 -22.05 -7.81 -5.76
CA LYS A 101 -22.37 -7.97 -4.32
C LYS A 101 -21.18 -7.49 -3.47
N HIS A 102 -21.46 -6.75 -2.39
CA HIS A 102 -20.44 -6.19 -1.49
C HIS A 102 -19.34 -7.19 -1.07
N VAL A 103 -19.73 -8.38 -0.63
CA VAL A 103 -18.77 -9.43 -0.21
C VAL A 103 -17.77 -9.79 -1.32
N SER A 104 -18.21 -9.82 -2.58
CA SER A 104 -17.34 -10.11 -3.71
C SER A 104 -16.35 -8.99 -3.96
N LEU A 105 -16.79 -7.73 -3.86
CA LEU A 105 -15.91 -6.56 -4.07
C LEU A 105 -14.89 -6.42 -2.94
N GLN A 106 -15.29 -6.57 -1.69
CA GLN A 106 -14.38 -6.53 -0.54
C GLN A 106 -13.26 -7.57 -0.69
N ASN A 107 -13.62 -8.82 -1.01
CA ASN A 107 -12.63 -9.89 -1.25
C ASN A 107 -11.70 -9.55 -2.42
N ALA A 108 -12.26 -9.04 -3.52
CA ALA A 108 -11.48 -8.66 -4.70
C ALA A 108 -10.47 -7.53 -4.39
N LEU A 109 -10.89 -6.50 -3.66
CA LEU A 109 -9.99 -5.42 -3.20
C LEU A 109 -8.91 -5.95 -2.25
N GLY A 110 -9.27 -6.88 -1.36
CA GLY A 110 -8.32 -7.56 -0.49
C GLY A 110 -7.24 -8.32 -1.26
N VAL A 111 -7.60 -8.99 -2.36
CA VAL A 111 -6.65 -9.68 -3.25
C VAL A 111 -5.70 -8.69 -3.93
N LEU A 112 -6.19 -7.52 -4.37
CA LEU A 112 -5.32 -6.50 -4.96
C LEU A 112 -4.34 -5.93 -3.92
N VAL A 113 -4.81 -5.66 -2.70
CA VAL A 113 -3.95 -5.22 -1.58
C VAL A 113 -2.87 -6.26 -1.29
N SER A 114 -3.25 -7.53 -1.18
CA SER A 114 -2.34 -8.66 -0.99
C SER A 114 -1.29 -8.73 -2.10
N ALA A 115 -1.69 -8.56 -3.38
CA ALA A 115 -0.76 -8.59 -4.50
C ALA A 115 0.29 -7.46 -4.46
N VAL A 116 -0.05 -6.29 -3.90
CA VAL A 116 0.91 -5.19 -3.66
C VAL A 116 1.85 -5.53 -2.50
N GLU A 117 1.33 -6.06 -1.40
CA GLU A 117 2.13 -6.40 -0.20
C GLU A 117 3.10 -7.57 -0.44
N PHE A 118 2.69 -8.54 -1.24
CA PHE A 118 3.51 -9.68 -1.63
C PHE A 118 4.25 -9.45 -2.96
N ALA A 119 4.37 -8.21 -3.42
CA ALA A 119 5.24 -7.87 -4.53
C ALA A 119 6.69 -8.36 -4.26
N ALA A 120 7.39 -8.74 -5.33
CA ALA A 120 8.79 -9.14 -5.23
C ALA A 120 9.65 -8.00 -4.66
N SER A 121 10.50 -8.32 -3.69
CA SER A 121 11.38 -7.33 -3.06
C SER A 121 12.36 -6.72 -4.07
N CYS A 122 12.82 -5.50 -3.81
CA CYS A 122 13.83 -4.85 -4.63
C CYS A 122 15.16 -5.63 -4.54
N VAL A 123 15.83 -5.81 -5.68
CA VAL A 123 17.14 -6.49 -5.76
C VAL A 123 18.22 -5.44 -5.96
N GLU A 124 19.21 -5.41 -5.06
CA GLU A 124 20.32 -4.46 -5.15
C GLU A 124 21.08 -4.61 -6.48
N GLY A 125 21.50 -3.48 -7.05
CA GLY A 125 22.21 -3.42 -8.32
C GLY A 125 21.34 -3.68 -9.55
N LYS A 126 20.04 -3.96 -9.36
CA LYS A 126 19.07 -4.17 -10.45
C LYS A 126 17.83 -3.27 -10.28
N PRO A 127 18.00 -1.93 -10.31
CA PRO A 127 16.89 -0.99 -10.12
C PRO A 127 15.81 -1.10 -11.21
N ASN A 128 16.13 -1.68 -12.37
CA ASN A 128 15.20 -1.83 -13.50
C ASN A 128 14.34 -3.11 -13.43
N VAL A 129 14.49 -3.95 -12.40
CA VAL A 129 13.66 -5.14 -12.24
C VAL A 129 12.39 -4.74 -11.50
N GLU A 130 11.36 -4.41 -12.28
CA GLU A 130 10.01 -4.12 -11.79
C GLU A 130 9.33 -5.38 -11.24
N SER A 131 8.37 -5.19 -10.33
CA SER A 131 7.49 -6.29 -9.92
C SER A 131 6.53 -6.61 -11.05
N ALA A 132 6.21 -7.88 -11.26
CA ALA A 132 5.18 -8.26 -12.23
C ALA A 132 3.76 -8.06 -11.66
N ASN A 133 3.58 -8.15 -10.33
CA ASN A 133 2.29 -7.91 -9.69
C ASN A 133 1.83 -6.46 -9.83
N LEU A 134 2.74 -5.49 -9.71
CA LEU A 134 2.37 -4.07 -9.59
C LEU A 134 1.79 -3.48 -10.88
N PRO A 135 2.34 -3.74 -12.09
CA PRO A 135 1.70 -3.37 -13.35
C PRO A 135 0.32 -4.01 -13.51
N TRP A 136 0.13 -5.26 -13.07
CA TRP A 136 -1.17 -5.94 -13.11
C TRP A 136 -2.20 -5.25 -12.21
N VAL A 137 -1.83 -4.91 -10.96
CA VAL A 137 -2.71 -4.14 -10.06
C VAL A 137 -3.02 -2.77 -10.66
N ARG A 138 -2.00 -2.08 -11.20
CA ARG A 138 -2.16 -0.77 -11.84
C ARG A 138 -3.16 -0.83 -12.99
N ASP A 139 -3.02 -1.77 -13.92
CA ASP A 139 -3.92 -1.91 -15.08
C ASP A 139 -5.38 -2.06 -14.62
N ILE A 140 -5.64 -2.91 -13.63
CA ILE A 140 -6.99 -3.14 -13.10
C ILE A 140 -7.57 -1.87 -12.49
N LEU A 141 -6.80 -1.19 -11.64
CA LEU A 141 -7.27 0.00 -10.95
C LEU A 141 -7.55 1.17 -11.90
N LEU A 142 -6.72 1.36 -12.93
CA LEU A 142 -6.89 2.45 -13.89
C LEU A 142 -8.03 2.22 -14.90
N ARG A 143 -8.39 0.96 -15.14
CA ARG A 143 -9.49 0.59 -16.04
C ARG A 143 -10.82 0.42 -15.32
N SER A 144 -10.81 0.46 -13.99
CA SER A 144 -11.99 0.28 -13.15
C SER A 144 -12.47 1.65 -12.62
N PRO A 145 -13.80 1.85 -12.48
CA PRO A 145 -14.34 3.03 -11.80
C PRO A 145 -14.13 2.99 -10.27
N VAL A 146 -13.63 1.89 -9.70
CA VAL A 146 -13.56 1.67 -8.25
C VAL A 146 -12.76 2.75 -7.52
N LEU A 147 -11.77 3.34 -8.20
CA LEU A 147 -10.95 4.41 -7.63
C LEU A 147 -11.70 5.72 -7.48
N ASP A 148 -12.80 5.98 -8.18
CA ASP A 148 -13.56 7.25 -8.07
C ASP A 148 -15.00 7.02 -7.58
N ASP A 149 -15.38 5.78 -7.28
CA ASP A 149 -16.75 5.39 -6.92
C ASP A 149 -17.22 5.97 -5.58
N THR A 150 -17.99 7.04 -5.60
CA THR A 150 -18.56 7.66 -4.40
C THR A 150 -19.71 6.86 -3.78
N THR A 151 -20.17 5.79 -4.42
CA THR A 151 -21.32 4.99 -3.96
C THR A 151 -20.94 3.87 -2.98
N LEU A 152 -19.64 3.66 -2.71
CA LEU A 152 -19.16 2.65 -1.75
C LEU A 152 -19.58 2.98 -0.30
N THR A 153 -20.60 2.28 0.19
CA THR A 153 -21.16 2.46 1.54
C THR A 153 -20.53 1.58 2.61
N GLU A 154 -19.92 0.45 2.24
CA GLU A 154 -19.36 -0.48 3.21
C GLU A 154 -18.01 0.01 3.77
N PRO A 155 -17.84 0.10 5.10
CA PRO A 155 -16.61 0.58 5.71
C PRO A 155 -15.37 -0.23 5.30
N ALA A 156 -15.47 -1.56 5.23
CA ALA A 156 -14.34 -2.41 4.86
C ALA A 156 -13.88 -2.16 3.41
N GLU A 157 -14.81 -1.99 2.48
CA GLU A 157 -14.51 -1.64 1.09
C GLU A 157 -13.83 -0.27 0.98
N ARG A 158 -14.34 0.73 1.70
CA ARG A 158 -13.73 2.07 1.71
C ARG A 158 -12.30 2.05 2.24
N GLN A 159 -12.04 1.31 3.32
CA GLN A 159 -10.71 1.19 3.91
C GLN A 159 -9.73 0.48 2.95
N LEU A 160 -10.15 -0.60 2.28
CA LEU A 160 -9.32 -1.28 1.27
C LEU A 160 -9.06 -0.42 0.05
N ARG A 161 -10.06 0.33 -0.44
CA ARG A 161 -9.87 1.29 -1.53
C ARG A 161 -8.90 2.40 -1.13
N ALA A 162 -9.08 2.98 0.05
CA ALA A 162 -8.20 4.04 0.55
C ALA A 162 -6.75 3.54 0.67
N ARG A 163 -6.55 2.29 1.11
CA ARG A 163 -5.26 1.62 1.12
C ARG A 163 -4.62 1.51 -0.27
N LEU A 164 -5.38 1.08 -1.28
CA LEU A 164 -4.90 1.02 -2.67
C LEU A 164 -4.58 2.41 -3.23
N ARG A 165 -5.39 3.43 -2.90
CA ARG A 165 -5.11 4.83 -3.28
C ARG A 165 -3.84 5.37 -2.61
N CYS A 166 -3.58 5.01 -1.35
CA CYS A 166 -2.33 5.31 -0.66
C CYS A 166 -1.14 4.70 -1.41
N TYR A 167 -1.21 3.42 -1.78
CA TYR A 167 -0.15 2.74 -2.55
C TYR A 167 0.05 3.36 -3.94
N LEU A 168 -1.01 3.83 -4.60
CA LEU A 168 -0.89 4.57 -5.86
C LEU A 168 -0.25 5.95 -5.68
N GLY A 169 -0.40 6.59 -4.52
CA GLY A 169 0.22 7.89 -4.24
C GLY A 169 -0.07 8.95 -5.30
N LEU A 170 -1.32 9.01 -5.78
CA LEU A 170 -1.75 9.89 -6.88
C LEU A 170 -0.93 9.76 -8.19
N SER A 171 -0.12 8.70 -8.37
CA SER A 171 0.76 8.53 -9.55
C SER A 171 0.02 8.38 -10.89
N HIS A 172 -1.31 8.31 -10.85
CA HIS A 172 -2.20 8.23 -12.00
C HIS A 172 -2.79 9.59 -12.40
N GLU A 173 -2.72 10.59 -11.50
CA GLU A 173 -3.14 11.96 -11.77
C GLU A 173 -1.94 12.81 -12.15
N ASP A 174 -1.92 13.32 -13.37
CA ASP A 174 -0.85 14.23 -13.84
C ASP A 174 -1.21 15.71 -13.70
N GLY A 175 -2.50 16.06 -13.51
CA GLY A 175 -2.98 17.43 -13.48
C GLY A 175 -2.86 18.17 -14.82
N GLY A 176 -2.48 17.48 -15.90
CA GLY A 176 -2.24 18.08 -17.22
C GLY A 176 -3.52 18.42 -17.97
N THR A 177 -4.62 17.74 -17.67
CA THR A 177 -5.95 18.03 -18.24
C THR A 177 -6.79 18.86 -17.28
N LEU A 178 -7.72 19.67 -17.81
CA LEU A 178 -8.66 20.45 -16.98
C LEU A 178 -9.48 19.55 -16.03
N ALA A 179 -9.84 18.34 -16.48
CA ALA A 179 -10.56 17.36 -15.68
C ALA A 179 -9.70 16.83 -14.51
N SER A 180 -8.45 16.44 -14.78
CA SER A 180 -7.52 15.99 -13.72
C SER A 180 -7.19 17.11 -12.74
N SER A 181 -6.91 18.32 -13.23
CA SER A 181 -6.65 19.49 -12.39
C SER A 181 -7.84 19.83 -11.49
N THR A 182 -9.06 19.85 -12.03
CA THR A 182 -10.29 20.07 -11.23
C THR A 182 -10.46 18.98 -10.17
N ARG A 183 -10.27 17.71 -10.52
CA ARG A 183 -10.39 16.60 -9.57
C ARG A 183 -9.33 16.67 -8.47
N LEU A 184 -8.08 16.95 -8.82
CA LEU A 184 -7.01 17.16 -7.84
C LEU A 184 -7.34 18.29 -6.87
N GLN A 185 -7.89 19.41 -7.35
CA GLN A 185 -8.31 20.52 -6.49
C GLN A 185 -9.43 20.10 -5.52
N LEU A 186 -10.42 19.34 -5.99
CA LEU A 186 -11.48 18.80 -5.13
C LEU A 186 -10.93 17.85 -4.06
N ILE A 187 -10.05 16.93 -4.45
CA ILE A 187 -9.36 16.00 -3.54
C ILE A 187 -8.54 16.78 -2.51
N ARG A 188 -7.87 17.85 -2.92
CA ARG A 188 -7.07 18.72 -2.05
C ARG A 188 -7.91 19.40 -1.00
N THR A 189 -8.97 20.07 -1.42
CA THR A 189 -9.87 20.79 -0.51
C THR A 189 -10.52 19.82 0.48
N ALA A 190 -10.99 18.66 0.02
CA ALA A 190 -11.56 17.63 0.88
C ALA A 190 -10.54 17.07 1.88
N SER A 191 -9.32 16.78 1.43
CA SER A 191 -8.26 16.21 2.27
C SER A 191 -7.74 17.21 3.30
N ARG A 192 -7.59 18.50 2.94
CA ARG A 192 -7.26 19.57 3.88
C ARG A 192 -8.32 19.72 4.97
N ALA A 193 -9.60 19.76 4.56
CA ALA A 193 -10.70 19.87 5.51
C ALA A 193 -10.76 18.67 6.47
N TYR A 194 -10.41 17.48 5.98
CA TYR A 194 -10.30 16.30 6.81
C TYR A 194 -9.10 16.36 7.77
N VAL A 195 -7.90 16.60 7.25
CA VAL A 195 -6.63 16.56 8.02
C VAL A 195 -6.58 17.64 9.09
N TYR A 196 -7.11 18.84 8.82
CA TYR A 196 -7.06 19.95 9.78
C TYR A 196 -8.27 20.02 10.73
N ASP A 197 -9.19 19.07 10.68
CA ASP A 197 -10.26 18.93 11.67
C ASP A 197 -9.71 18.33 12.97
N LEU A 198 -9.52 19.17 13.99
CA LEU A 198 -8.90 18.78 15.26
C LEU A 198 -9.71 17.72 16.03
N ARG A 199 -11.00 17.55 15.73
CA ARG A 199 -11.85 16.53 16.38
C ARG A 199 -11.44 15.10 16.04
N LYS A 200 -10.64 14.91 14.99
CA LYS A 200 -10.17 13.59 14.54
C LYS A 200 -8.93 13.11 15.28
N TYR A 201 -8.32 13.95 16.10
CA TYR A 201 -7.12 13.62 16.85
C TYR A 201 -7.45 13.62 18.34
N SER A 202 -7.15 12.50 18.99
CA SER A 202 -7.41 12.34 20.40
C SER A 202 -6.28 11.57 21.06
N ARG A 203 -6.30 11.53 22.40
CA ARG A 203 -5.32 10.76 23.17
C ARG A 203 -5.44 9.26 22.87
N GLU A 204 -6.66 8.77 22.68
CA GLU A 204 -6.97 7.37 22.41
C GLU A 204 -6.41 6.92 21.06
N THR A 205 -6.41 7.80 20.06
CA THR A 205 -5.82 7.54 18.74
C THR A 205 -4.33 7.91 18.67
N HIS A 206 -3.70 8.24 19.81
CA HIS A 206 -2.34 8.75 19.87
C HIS A 206 -2.07 9.91 18.89
N TRP A 207 -3.08 10.74 18.65
CA TRP A 207 -3.01 11.87 17.70
C TRP A 207 -2.60 11.46 16.27
N GLY A 208 -2.82 10.19 15.89
CA GLY A 208 -2.49 9.65 14.57
C GLY A 208 -3.71 9.16 13.79
N PRO A 209 -3.52 8.63 12.57
CA PRO A 209 -4.57 8.13 11.70
C PRO A 209 -5.05 6.74 12.15
N TYR A 210 -5.43 6.61 13.42
CA TYR A 210 -5.82 5.35 14.03
C TYR A 210 -7.27 5.41 14.50
N THR A 211 -7.89 4.24 14.54
CA THR A 211 -9.15 4.00 15.24
C THR A 211 -8.85 3.05 16.40
N ALA A 212 -9.33 3.40 17.60
CA ALA A 212 -9.23 2.52 18.75
C ALA A 212 -10.32 1.45 18.68
N CYS A 213 -9.92 0.17 18.71
CA CYS A 213 -10.81 -0.98 18.71
C CYS A 213 -10.27 -2.01 19.72
N ASP A 214 -11.03 -2.34 20.76
CA ASP A 214 -10.67 -3.37 21.75
C ASP A 214 -9.23 -3.25 22.30
N GLU A 215 -8.85 -2.04 22.75
CA GLU A 215 -7.50 -1.69 23.24
C GLU A 215 -6.37 -1.75 22.19
N GLN A 216 -6.69 -2.03 20.92
CA GLN A 216 -5.74 -2.03 19.82
C GLN A 216 -5.94 -0.82 18.91
N LEU A 217 -4.83 -0.36 18.32
CA LEU A 217 -4.84 0.67 17.28
C LEU A 217 -4.95 0.01 15.92
N ILE A 218 -6.03 0.29 15.21
CA ILE A 218 -6.22 -0.11 13.82
C ILE A 218 -5.97 1.11 12.95
N LEU A 219 -5.16 0.95 11.90
CA LEU A 219 -4.89 2.02 10.96
C LEU A 219 -6.16 2.39 10.19
N ASN A 220 -6.49 3.68 10.18
CA ASN A 220 -7.56 4.24 9.38
C ASN A 220 -7.00 4.70 8.03
N TRP A 221 -7.16 3.87 7.01
CA TRP A 221 -6.66 4.11 5.67
C TRP A 221 -7.32 5.32 4.98
N GLU A 222 -8.58 5.64 5.29
CA GLU A 222 -9.23 6.86 4.79
C GLU A 222 -8.56 8.13 5.37
N HIS A 223 -8.19 8.09 6.66
CA HIS A 223 -7.43 9.20 7.26
C HIS A 223 -6.03 9.28 6.64
N LEU A 224 -5.33 8.16 6.50
CA LEU A 224 -4.00 8.12 5.88
C LEU A 224 -4.02 8.62 4.42
N GLU A 225 -5.06 8.27 3.65
CA GLU A 225 -5.26 8.76 2.28
C GLU A 225 -5.32 10.29 2.25
N HIS A 226 -6.09 10.91 3.15
CA HIS A 226 -6.17 12.37 3.22
C HIS A 226 -4.83 13.01 3.61
N ILE A 227 -4.07 12.41 4.54
CA ILE A 227 -2.72 12.87 4.89
C ILE A 227 -1.80 12.79 3.67
N MET A 228 -1.78 11.64 2.98
CA MET A 228 -0.98 11.43 1.77
C MET A 228 -1.31 12.43 0.68
N ASN A 229 -2.59 12.66 0.42
CA ASN A 229 -3.06 13.61 -0.58
C ASN A 229 -2.52 15.01 -0.29
N VAL A 230 -2.63 15.50 0.96
CA VAL A 230 -2.09 16.80 1.35
C VAL A 230 -0.58 16.87 1.12
N VAL A 231 0.19 15.89 1.58
CA VAL A 231 1.66 15.88 1.44
C VAL A 231 2.07 15.83 -0.03
N LEU A 232 1.52 14.91 -0.82
CA LEU A 232 1.88 14.71 -2.22
C LEU A 232 1.51 15.91 -3.09
N MET A 233 0.38 16.56 -2.84
CA MET A 233 0.01 17.76 -3.59
C MET A 233 0.89 18.96 -3.23
N ASN A 234 1.27 19.11 -1.96
CA ASN A 234 2.26 20.12 -1.58
C ASN A 234 3.64 19.84 -2.20
N MET A 235 4.04 18.56 -2.34
CA MET A 235 5.27 18.20 -3.05
C MET A 235 5.21 18.55 -4.54
N ARG A 236 4.05 18.38 -5.20
CA ARG A 236 3.86 18.74 -6.62
C ARG A 236 3.99 20.22 -6.90
N ASP A 237 3.61 21.07 -5.94
CA ASP A 237 3.71 22.52 -6.08
C ASP A 237 5.14 23.05 -5.92
N LEU A 238 6.09 22.22 -5.45
CA LEU A 238 7.47 22.65 -5.29
C LEU A 238 8.16 22.79 -6.66
N PRO A 239 8.97 23.86 -6.86
CA PRO A 239 9.64 24.10 -8.13
C PRO A 239 10.53 22.92 -8.56
N LEU A 240 10.22 22.31 -9.71
CA LEU A 240 10.97 21.18 -10.26
C LEU A 240 12.46 21.50 -10.48
N GLU A 241 12.80 22.75 -10.77
CA GLU A 241 14.19 23.17 -10.97
C GLU A 241 15.04 23.05 -9.69
N GLN A 242 14.42 23.25 -8.52
CA GLN A 242 15.10 23.20 -7.22
C GLN A 242 15.02 21.82 -6.57
N TYR A 243 13.95 21.07 -6.84
CA TYR A 243 13.64 19.83 -6.13
C TYR A 243 13.50 18.60 -7.04
N GLY A 244 13.63 18.72 -8.35
CA GLY A 244 13.40 17.64 -9.31
C GLY A 244 14.34 16.44 -9.14
N THR A 245 15.56 16.65 -8.65
CA THR A 245 16.52 15.58 -8.30
C THR A 245 16.41 15.11 -6.85
N VAL A 246 15.54 15.76 -6.05
CA VAL A 246 15.40 15.51 -4.61
C VAL A 246 14.36 14.43 -4.34
N TRP A 247 13.39 14.26 -5.24
CA TRP A 247 12.27 13.34 -5.05
C TRP A 247 12.62 11.90 -5.39
N SER A 248 12.31 11.00 -4.46
CA SER A 248 12.22 9.57 -4.75
C SER A 248 10.98 9.31 -5.62
N SER A 249 11.01 8.21 -6.37
CA SER A 249 9.80 7.67 -6.99
C SER A 249 8.73 7.41 -5.92
N TRP A 250 7.48 7.73 -6.22
CA TRP A 250 6.30 7.32 -5.42
C TRP A 250 5.32 6.54 -6.30
N GLY A 251 4.36 5.89 -5.66
CA GLY A 251 3.42 4.98 -6.29
C GLY A 251 3.77 3.52 -6.02
N LEU A 252 3.14 2.60 -6.75
CA LEU A 252 3.19 1.17 -6.43
C LEU A 252 4.60 0.61 -6.31
N GLU A 253 5.51 0.92 -7.24
CA GLU A 253 6.90 0.39 -7.18
C GLU A 253 7.65 0.86 -5.92
N ALA A 254 7.28 2.02 -5.35
CA ALA A 254 7.89 2.52 -4.12
C ALA A 254 7.44 1.75 -2.87
N THR A 255 6.36 0.95 -2.94
CA THR A 255 5.87 0.15 -1.79
C THR A 255 6.60 -1.18 -1.64
N ARG A 256 7.51 -1.51 -2.55
CA ARG A 256 8.25 -2.78 -2.51
C ARG A 256 9.19 -2.84 -1.31
N ALA A 257 9.27 -4.01 -0.69
CA ALA A 257 10.22 -4.25 0.38
C ALA A 257 11.67 -4.10 -0.13
N CYS A 258 12.57 -3.66 0.75
CA CYS A 258 13.99 -3.44 0.42
C CYS A 258 14.24 -2.33 -0.61
N SER A 259 13.29 -1.40 -0.81
CA SER A 259 13.43 -0.24 -1.71
C SER A 259 14.35 0.86 -1.15
N ALA A 260 14.66 0.83 0.15
CA ALA A 260 15.56 1.78 0.79
C ALA A 260 17.00 1.68 0.24
N PRO A 261 17.69 2.82 0.05
CA PRO A 261 19.07 2.81 -0.42
C PRO A 261 20.00 2.09 0.57
N SER A 262 21.03 1.40 0.06
CA SER A 262 22.02 0.66 0.86
C SER A 262 21.47 -0.51 1.69
N THR A 263 20.29 -1.05 1.34
CA THR A 263 19.65 -2.16 2.07
C THR A 263 20.62 -3.32 2.40
N PRO A 264 21.56 -3.76 1.54
CA PRO A 264 22.42 -4.91 1.87
C PRO A 264 23.52 -4.64 2.89
N ASN A 265 23.84 -3.38 3.18
CA ASN A 265 24.78 -3.02 4.24
C ASN A 265 24.10 -2.82 5.61
N ARG A 266 22.80 -3.09 5.72
CA ARG A 266 22.05 -2.90 6.96
C ARG A 266 22.43 -3.92 8.03
N LYS A 267 22.27 -3.52 9.28
CA LYS A 267 22.39 -4.44 10.42
C LYS A 267 21.31 -5.52 10.34
N ALA A 268 21.63 -6.74 10.77
CA ALA A 268 20.71 -7.87 10.65
C ALA A 268 19.37 -7.68 11.38
N HIS A 269 19.35 -6.92 12.48
CA HIS A 269 18.14 -6.59 13.24
C HIS A 269 17.40 -5.35 12.69
N ASP A 270 17.97 -4.63 11.71
CA ASP A 270 17.32 -3.50 11.04
C ASP A 270 16.39 -3.99 9.92
N TRP A 271 15.34 -4.72 10.32
CA TRP A 271 14.40 -5.33 9.41
C TRP A 271 13.61 -4.30 8.59
N ALA A 272 13.41 -3.08 9.12
CA ALA A 272 12.71 -1.98 8.45
C ALA A 272 13.63 -1.11 7.55
N GLY A 273 14.96 -1.27 7.64
CA GLY A 273 15.90 -0.42 6.92
C GLY A 273 15.88 1.02 7.42
N VAL A 274 15.92 1.21 8.74
CA VAL A 274 15.89 2.52 9.42
C VAL A 274 17.20 3.27 9.26
N GLU A 275 18.33 2.57 9.34
CA GLU A 275 19.65 3.19 9.34
C GLU A 275 19.93 3.85 7.98
N GLY A 276 20.35 5.11 8.00
CA GLY A 276 20.73 5.84 6.79
C GLY A 276 20.25 7.28 6.74
N LYS A 277 20.37 7.86 5.55
CA LYS A 277 20.03 9.25 5.27
C LYS A 277 18.65 9.34 4.62
N TRP A 278 17.79 10.10 5.28
CA TRP A 278 16.39 10.26 4.95
C TRP A 278 16.06 11.72 4.69
N ARG A 279 14.97 11.93 3.95
CA ARG A 279 14.35 13.24 3.81
C ARG A 279 12.93 13.14 4.33
N ARG A 280 12.60 13.96 5.32
CA ARG A 280 11.26 14.07 5.88
C ARG A 280 10.60 15.31 5.32
N MET A 281 9.42 15.12 4.74
CA MET A 281 8.55 16.22 4.33
C MET A 281 7.54 16.53 5.44
N VAL A 282 7.42 17.81 5.81
CA VAL A 282 6.44 18.27 6.79
C VAL A 282 5.58 19.35 6.14
N CYS A 283 4.27 19.12 6.13
CA CYS A 283 3.27 20.09 5.70
C CYS A 283 2.46 20.52 6.91
N PHE A 284 2.22 21.82 7.06
CA PHE A 284 1.39 22.33 8.15
C PHE A 284 0.66 23.62 7.77
N MET A 285 -0.48 23.83 8.43
CA MET A 285 -1.29 25.03 8.42
C MET A 285 -0.81 26.01 9.49
N ASP A 286 -0.82 27.31 9.21
CA ASP A 286 -0.50 28.33 10.23
C ASP A 286 -1.42 28.17 11.45
N TYR A 287 -0.89 28.38 12.66
CA TYR A 287 -1.67 28.20 13.89
C TYR A 287 -2.91 29.10 13.95
N ARG A 288 -2.86 30.31 13.37
CA ARG A 288 -4.01 31.22 13.34
C ARG A 288 -5.09 30.70 12.39
N ASP A 289 -4.67 30.20 11.24
CA ASP A 289 -5.59 29.59 10.27
C ASP A 289 -6.20 28.32 10.85
N LEU A 290 -5.40 27.46 11.48
CA LEU A 290 -5.86 26.22 12.11
C LEU A 290 -6.89 26.49 13.20
N PHE A 291 -6.62 27.49 14.05
CA PHE A 291 -7.58 27.96 15.04
C PHE A 291 -8.85 28.47 14.34
N ALA A 292 -8.72 29.38 13.38
CA ALA A 292 -9.84 29.97 12.68
C ALA A 292 -10.74 28.92 12.00
N PHE A 293 -10.14 27.93 11.34
CA PHE A 293 -10.85 26.83 10.70
C PHE A 293 -11.65 26.00 11.71
N ASN A 294 -11.13 25.75 12.91
CA ASN A 294 -11.76 24.88 13.90
C ASN A 294 -12.74 25.59 14.85
N THR A 295 -12.51 26.87 15.17
CA THR A 295 -13.21 27.55 16.26
C THR A 295 -14.05 28.74 15.82
N THR A 296 -13.82 29.32 14.64
CA THR A 296 -14.53 30.55 14.25
C THR A 296 -15.99 30.24 13.94
N LEU A 297 -16.83 30.48 14.95
CA LEU A 297 -18.24 30.74 14.79
C LEU A 297 -18.36 32.23 14.38
N GLN A 298 -18.83 32.51 13.16
CA GLN A 298 -19.45 33.79 12.81
C GLN A 298 -18.58 35.07 12.86
N PHE A 299 -17.62 35.26 11.94
CA PHE A 299 -17.15 36.63 11.61
C PHE A 299 -17.19 37.01 10.13
N SER A 300 -17.70 36.13 9.26
CA SER A 300 -18.09 36.53 7.91
C SER A 300 -19.39 35.84 7.54
N GLU A 301 -20.34 36.61 6.99
CA GLU A 301 -21.57 36.10 6.36
C GLU A 301 -21.29 35.12 5.20
N TRP A 302 -20.01 34.96 4.83
CA TRP A 302 -19.49 34.15 3.73
C TRP A 302 -19.07 32.72 4.12
N ASN A 303 -18.85 32.42 5.40
CA ASN A 303 -18.37 31.11 5.82
C ASN A 303 -19.48 30.31 6.48
N ASN A 304 -19.89 29.18 5.86
CA ASN A 304 -20.89 28.20 6.35
C ASN A 304 -20.50 27.49 7.68
N GLY A 305 -19.92 28.21 8.64
CA GLY A 305 -19.51 27.70 9.95
C GLY A 305 -18.08 27.13 9.98
N PRO A 306 -17.64 26.70 11.18
CA PRO A 306 -16.33 26.10 11.39
C PRO A 306 -16.20 24.78 10.61
N ARG A 307 -14.98 24.48 10.15
CA ARG A 307 -14.59 23.31 9.36
C ARG A 307 -15.23 23.23 7.98
N ASN A 308 -15.65 24.37 7.42
CA ASN A 308 -16.16 24.42 6.06
C ASN A 308 -15.01 24.26 5.03
N PRO A 309 -15.09 23.30 4.09
CA PRO A 309 -14.10 23.14 3.03
C PRO A 309 -13.84 24.42 2.19
N ALA A 310 -14.82 25.32 2.09
CA ALA A 310 -14.66 26.60 1.39
C ALA A 310 -13.53 27.48 1.96
N PHE A 311 -13.09 27.24 3.20
CA PHE A 311 -11.93 27.89 3.81
C PHE A 311 -10.65 27.76 2.94
N PHE A 312 -10.51 26.67 2.19
CA PHE A 312 -9.30 26.37 1.42
C PHE A 312 -9.33 26.84 -0.03
N ASN A 313 -10.38 27.54 -0.47
CA ASN A 313 -10.54 27.91 -1.88
C ASN A 313 -9.66 29.10 -2.30
N ASP A 314 -9.61 30.17 -1.50
CA ASP A 314 -8.91 31.42 -1.86
C ASP A 314 -7.92 31.85 -0.78
N GLY A 315 -6.67 32.13 -1.18
CA GLY A 315 -5.64 32.74 -0.34
C GLY A 315 -4.99 31.83 0.71
N PHE A 316 -5.48 30.59 0.87
CA PHE A 316 -4.86 29.63 1.77
C PHE A 316 -3.54 29.06 1.20
N ALA A 317 -2.48 29.14 2.00
CA ALA A 317 -1.19 28.54 1.68
C ALA A 317 -0.73 27.65 2.83
N GLU A 318 -0.35 26.41 2.50
CA GLU A 318 0.29 25.51 3.46
C GLU A 318 1.80 25.76 3.50
N ALA A 319 2.37 25.70 4.70
CA ALA A 319 3.80 25.68 4.84
C ALA A 319 4.32 24.27 4.57
N ILE A 320 5.34 24.18 3.72
CA ILE A 320 6.05 22.94 3.42
C ILE A 320 7.52 23.07 3.84
N ARG A 321 8.06 22.03 4.47
CA ARG A 321 9.45 21.98 4.95
C ARG A 321 10.07 20.63 4.65
N LEU A 322 11.19 20.68 3.95
CA LEU A 322 12.07 19.54 3.75
C LEU A 322 13.13 19.51 4.87
N ILE A 323 13.25 18.38 5.54
CA ILE A 323 14.18 18.16 6.65
C ILE A 323 15.03 16.95 6.30
N GLU A 324 16.34 17.12 6.24
CA GLU A 324 17.26 16.00 6.06
C GLU A 324 17.54 15.36 7.42
N VAL A 325 17.54 14.04 7.48
CA VAL A 325 17.69 13.28 8.73
C VAL A 325 18.73 12.20 8.52
N ASP A 326 19.68 12.10 9.43
CA ASP A 326 20.67 11.01 9.49
C ASP A 326 20.34 10.13 10.70
N LEU A 327 20.05 8.86 10.47
CA LEU A 327 19.59 7.90 11.48
C LEU A 327 20.59 6.76 11.66
N GLU A 328 20.87 6.43 12.92
CA GLU A 328 21.72 5.32 13.35
C GLU A 328 20.88 4.39 14.24
N VAL A 329 20.83 3.10 13.88
CA VAL A 329 20.13 2.09 14.66
C VAL A 329 20.98 1.67 15.85
N LEU A 330 20.34 1.52 17.01
CA LEU A 330 21.00 1.13 18.26
C LEU A 330 20.90 -0.37 18.50
N ASP A 331 22.01 -0.97 18.91
CA ASP A 331 22.08 -2.37 19.35
C ASP A 331 21.54 -2.50 20.79
N LEU A 332 20.23 -2.32 20.95
CA LEU A 332 19.54 -2.44 22.23
C LEU A 332 18.66 -3.70 22.25
N ASP A 333 18.79 -4.50 23.29
CA ASP A 333 17.88 -5.62 23.55
C ASP A 333 16.46 -5.08 23.79
N SER A 334 15.66 -5.14 22.74
CA SER A 334 14.30 -4.62 22.70
C SER A 334 13.33 -5.78 22.57
N SER A 335 12.75 -6.21 23.69
CA SER A 335 11.76 -7.29 23.64
C SER A 335 10.42 -6.78 23.07
N PRO A 336 9.79 -7.50 22.12
CA PRO A 336 8.47 -7.15 21.61
C PRO A 336 7.45 -7.17 22.75
N SER A 337 6.55 -6.19 22.77
CA SER A 337 5.40 -6.20 23.68
C SER A 337 4.32 -7.17 23.20
N LYS A 338 3.28 -7.39 24.01
CA LYS A 338 2.13 -8.23 23.64
C LYS A 338 1.38 -7.78 22.37
N PHE A 339 1.62 -6.54 21.91
CA PHE A 339 1.00 -5.95 20.73
C PHE A 339 1.94 -5.91 19.51
N ASP A 340 3.23 -6.15 19.73
CA ASP A 340 4.25 -6.12 18.69
C ASP A 340 4.34 -7.50 18.02
N ASP A 341 4.77 -7.50 16.76
CA ASP A 341 5.06 -8.71 16.01
C ASP A 341 6.32 -9.40 16.58
N PRO A 342 6.26 -10.71 16.88
CA PRO A 342 7.39 -11.41 17.50
C PRO A 342 8.56 -11.66 16.55
N GLU A 343 8.33 -11.66 15.23
CA GLU A 343 9.40 -11.84 14.22
C GLU A 343 10.14 -10.52 13.93
N HIS A 344 9.54 -9.39 14.29
CA HIS A 344 10.06 -8.03 14.02
C HIS A 344 10.20 -7.24 15.34
N PRO A 345 11.26 -7.48 16.12
CA PRO A 345 11.46 -6.79 17.40
C PRO A 345 11.56 -5.27 17.21
N PRO A 346 11.11 -4.46 18.18
CA PRO A 346 11.20 -3.00 18.08
C PRO A 346 12.62 -2.52 17.76
N ILE A 347 12.75 -1.63 16.78
CA ILE A 347 14.01 -0.96 16.45
C ILE A 347 14.04 0.37 17.18
N VAL A 348 15.14 0.66 17.87
CA VAL A 348 15.39 1.97 18.49
C VAL A 348 16.52 2.66 17.73
N PHE A 349 16.36 3.95 17.45
CA PHE A 349 17.35 4.71 16.69
C PHE A 349 17.58 6.09 17.31
N LYS A 350 18.74 6.66 17.02
CA LYS A 350 19.10 8.06 17.29
C LYS A 350 19.54 8.72 15.99
N GLY A 351 19.55 10.04 15.95
CA GLY A 351 19.95 10.75 14.75
C GLY A 351 20.02 12.26 14.89
N THR A 352 20.27 12.92 13.77
CA THR A 352 20.25 14.38 13.65
C THR A 352 19.36 14.82 12.50
N SER A 353 18.50 15.80 12.73
CA SER A 353 17.82 16.52 11.66
C SER A 353 18.51 17.83 11.33
N HIS A 354 18.63 18.11 10.05
CA HIS A 354 19.18 19.32 9.47
C HIS A 354 18.04 20.08 8.76
N GLY A 355 17.67 21.24 9.30
CA GLY A 355 16.72 22.15 8.66
C GLY A 355 17.40 23.02 7.60
N MET A 356 16.61 23.58 6.66
CA MET A 356 17.11 24.42 5.55
C MET A 356 17.98 25.62 5.99
N HIS A 357 17.85 26.10 7.23
CA HIS A 357 18.62 27.22 7.78
C HIS A 357 19.81 26.79 8.65
N GLY A 358 20.25 25.52 8.55
CA GLY A 358 21.38 24.99 9.33
C GLY A 358 21.04 24.67 10.79
N SER A 359 19.77 24.72 11.18
CA SER A 359 19.33 24.27 12.51
C SER A 359 19.51 22.76 12.63
N ILE A 360 20.33 22.33 13.59
CA ILE A 360 20.52 20.90 13.90
C ILE A 360 19.73 20.57 15.16
N ALA A 361 18.87 19.56 15.09
CA ALA A 361 18.19 18.99 16.25
C ALA A 361 18.52 17.51 16.39
N ARG A 362 18.65 17.05 17.64
CA ARG A 362 18.84 15.64 17.94
C ARG A 362 17.49 14.94 17.92
N ILE A 363 17.46 13.78 17.30
CA ILE A 363 16.27 12.95 17.17
C ILE A 363 16.55 11.61 17.84
N GLU A 364 15.57 11.13 18.58
CA GLU A 364 15.48 9.74 19.02
C GLU A 364 14.13 9.18 18.56
N GLY A 365 14.04 7.87 18.41
CA GLY A 365 12.81 7.28 17.93
C GLY A 365 12.82 5.77 17.98
N SER A 366 11.69 5.21 17.55
CA SER A 366 11.53 3.77 17.44
C SER A 366 10.65 3.39 16.27
N VAL A 367 10.93 2.23 15.66
CA VAL A 367 10.06 1.58 14.69
C VAL A 367 9.54 0.28 15.27
N ARG A 368 8.23 0.04 15.13
CA ARG A 368 7.56 -1.17 15.61
C ARG A 368 6.65 -1.72 14.53
N MET A 369 6.57 -3.04 14.44
CA MET A 369 5.53 -3.71 13.67
C MET A 369 4.47 -4.21 14.66
N PHE A 370 3.22 -3.82 14.46
CA PHE A 370 2.10 -4.37 15.20
C PHE A 370 1.76 -5.78 14.69
N ALA A 371 1.13 -6.60 15.53
CA ALA A 371 0.72 -7.96 15.16
C ALA A 371 -0.14 -8.04 13.88
N ASN A 372 -0.89 -6.96 13.57
CA ASN A 372 -1.70 -6.81 12.36
C ASN A 372 -0.90 -6.43 11.09
N GLY A 373 0.42 -6.36 11.17
CA GLY A 373 1.33 -6.04 10.06
C GLY A 373 1.52 -4.54 9.79
N VAL A 374 0.87 -3.66 10.55
CA VAL A 374 1.06 -2.21 10.42
C VAL A 374 2.39 -1.81 11.06
N ILE A 375 3.19 -1.04 10.31
CA ILE A 375 4.45 -0.47 10.79
C ILE A 375 4.17 0.92 11.38
N ARG A 376 4.75 1.20 12.54
CA ARG A 376 4.67 2.49 13.21
C ARG A 376 6.07 3.05 13.44
N TRP A 377 6.29 4.24 12.88
CA TRP A 377 7.42 5.10 13.21
C TRP A 377 7.05 6.06 14.33
N ASN A 378 7.96 6.26 15.27
CA ASN A 378 7.85 7.28 16.30
C ASN A 378 9.12 8.10 16.35
N PHE A 379 8.99 9.42 16.33
CA PHE A 379 10.10 10.37 16.40
C PHE A 379 9.91 11.29 17.60
N VAL A 380 10.99 11.55 18.33
CA VAL A 380 11.04 12.48 19.45
C VAL A 380 12.20 13.44 19.18
N SER A 381 11.88 14.73 19.10
CA SER A 381 12.90 15.78 18.94
C SER A 381 13.38 16.22 20.33
N LEU A 382 14.66 16.01 20.62
CA LEU A 382 15.30 16.45 21.86
C LEU A 382 15.76 17.90 21.73
N ILE A 383 14.80 18.80 21.55
CA ILE A 383 15.04 20.22 21.81
C ILE A 383 14.75 20.44 23.30
N ARG A 384 15.61 21.19 24.00
CA ARG A 384 15.54 21.49 25.45
C ARG A 384 14.26 22.21 25.94
N ALA A 385 13.19 22.19 25.16
CA ALA A 385 11.83 22.53 25.54
C ALA A 385 10.92 21.47 24.90
N GLY A 386 10.33 20.62 25.73
CA GLY A 386 9.53 19.47 25.30
C GLY A 386 8.37 19.87 24.40
N ILE A 387 8.38 19.33 23.17
CA ILE A 387 7.20 19.20 22.33
C ILE A 387 7.25 17.76 21.81
N ASP A 388 6.36 16.92 22.34
CA ASP A 388 6.06 15.60 21.78
C ASP A 388 5.39 15.81 20.42
N LEU A 389 6.16 15.63 19.34
CA LEU A 389 5.69 15.68 17.96
C LEU A 389 5.58 14.25 17.42
N ILE A 390 4.40 13.65 17.58
CA ILE A 390 4.05 12.38 16.93
C ILE A 390 3.79 12.68 15.45
N ILE A 391 4.69 12.22 14.57
CA ILE A 391 4.53 12.32 13.11
C ILE A 391 4.30 10.90 12.58
N PRO A 392 3.11 10.59 12.02
CA PRO A 392 2.91 9.36 11.26
C PRO A 392 3.57 9.51 9.88
N SER A 393 4.44 8.58 9.47
CA SER A 393 4.91 8.44 8.09
C SER A 393 4.86 6.98 7.63
N ILE A 394 4.54 6.82 6.35
CA ILE A 394 4.23 5.61 5.57
C ILE A 394 5.40 4.62 5.54
#